data_AF-A0A8X6NMB6-F1
#
_entry.id   AF-A0A8X6NMB6-F1
#
_cell.length_a   1.000
_cell.length_b   1.000
_cell.length_c   1.000
_cell.angle_alpha   90.00
_cell.angle_beta   90.00
_cell.angle_gamma   90.00
#
_symmetry.space_group_name_H-M   'P 1'
#
loop_
_entity.id
_entity.type
_entity.pdbx_description
1 polymer ?
#
loop_
_entity_poly.entity_id
_entity_poly.type
_entity_poly.pdbx_seq_one_letter_code
_entity_poly.pdbx_strand_id
1 'polypeptide(L)'
;MPPIYTNRWHIPTIANSNHTERNCVHCHIICLPQTKAGNTNMLLLIDYATLYVIATPSASLTPYTVTDEAFYHNIILRYGRLSMYLSDRGTAPIARHTEQFLQK
;
A
#
# COMPACT_ATOMS: atom_id res chain seq x y z
N MET A 1 -26.33 2.38 -15.66
CA MET A 1 -25.04 1.70 -15.39
C MET A 1 -23.97 2.76 -15.28
N PRO A 2 -23.24 2.90 -14.16
CA PRO A 2 -22.14 3.86 -14.11
C PRO A 2 -20.94 3.35 -14.92
N PRO A 3 -20.17 4.23 -15.56
CA PRO A 3 -19.01 3.86 -16.37
C PRO A 3 -17.88 3.30 -15.48
N ILE A 4 -17.33 2.16 -15.88
CA ILE A 4 -16.14 1.57 -15.26
C ILE A 4 -14.93 2.32 -15.82
N TYR A 5 -14.31 3.18 -15.01
CA TYR A 5 -13.04 3.81 -15.34
C TYR A 5 -11.90 2.81 -15.12
N THR A 6 -11.53 2.06 -16.16
CA THR A 6 -10.28 1.28 -16.14
C THR A 6 -9.10 2.21 -16.40
N ASN A 7 -8.51 2.77 -15.34
CA ASN A 7 -7.20 3.39 -15.45
C ASN A 7 -6.16 2.29 -15.71
N ARG A 8 -5.81 2.08 -16.99
CA ARG A 8 -4.60 1.32 -17.35
C ARG A 8 -3.41 2.21 -17.01
N TRP A 9 -2.86 2.01 -15.82
CA TRP A 9 -1.59 2.64 -15.45
C TRP A 9 -0.47 1.99 -16.26
N HIS A 10 0.32 2.83 -16.92
CA HIS A 10 1.54 2.42 -17.61
C HIS A 10 2.56 2.05 -16.53
N ILE A 11 2.68 0.76 -16.21
CA ILE A 11 3.74 0.25 -15.35
C ILE A 11 4.99 0.20 -16.24
N PRO A 12 6.03 1.03 -16.00
CA PRO A 12 7.26 0.89 -16.75
C PRO A 12 7.80 -0.52 -16.52
N THR A 13 7.96 -1.29 -17.60
CA THR A 13 8.57 -2.61 -17.57
C THR A 13 10.02 -2.45 -17.12
N ILE A 14 10.33 -2.69 -15.85
CA ILE A 14 11.71 -2.66 -15.36
C ILE A 14 12.34 -4.00 -15.72
N ALA A 15 12.88 -4.05 -16.94
CA ALA A 15 13.72 -5.16 -17.41
C ALA A 15 15.09 -5.12 -16.72
N ASN A 16 15.46 -6.26 -16.14
CA ASN A 16 16.81 -6.76 -15.86
C ASN A 16 17.88 -5.78 -15.34
N SER A 17 18.24 -5.90 -14.06
CA SER A 17 19.64 -5.84 -13.64
C SER A 17 19.83 -6.53 -12.29
N ASN A 18 20.82 -7.42 -12.25
CA ASN A 18 21.32 -8.09 -11.05
C ASN A 18 21.63 -7.10 -9.93
N HIS A 19 21.38 -7.52 -8.68
CA HIS A 19 21.63 -6.86 -7.38
C HIS A 19 20.54 -5.92 -6.83
N THR A 20 19.78 -6.49 -5.87
CA THR A 20 19.50 -5.94 -4.52
C THR A 20 19.30 -4.42 -4.40
N GLU A 21 18.06 -3.94 -4.57
CA GLU A 21 17.49 -2.76 -3.85
C GLU A 21 16.19 -2.22 -4.50
N ARG A 22 15.12 -3.01 -4.65
CA ARG A 22 13.83 -2.44 -5.13
C ARG A 22 12.62 -3.03 -4.44
N ASN A 23 12.57 -2.95 -3.11
CA ASN A 23 11.34 -3.21 -2.35
C ASN A 23 10.45 -1.97 -2.49
N CYS A 24 9.63 -1.96 -3.53
CA CYS A 24 8.65 -0.92 -3.80
C CYS A 24 7.28 -1.44 -3.37
N VAL A 25 6.64 -0.74 -2.44
CA VAL A 25 5.28 -1.10 -2.00
C VAL A 25 4.28 -0.08 -2.49
N HIS A 26 3.19 -0.60 -3.07
CA HIS A 26 2.03 0.20 -3.42
C HIS A 26 0.93 0.02 -2.38
N CYS A 27 0.41 1.15 -1.91
CA CYS A 27 -0.73 1.21 -1.01
C CYS A 27 -1.98 1.70 -1.77
N HIS A 28 -3.08 0.97 -1.60
CA HIS A 28 -4.37 1.32 -2.17
C HIS A 28 -5.49 1.09 -1.15
N ILE A 29 -6.53 1.91 -1.22
CA ILE A 29 -7.71 1.80 -0.35
C ILE A 29 -8.91 1.42 -1.20
N ILE A 30 -9.58 0.34 -0.81
CA ILE A 30 -10.83 -0.12 -1.41
C ILE A 30 -11.98 0.18 -0.44
N CYS A 31 -12.97 0.94 -0.88
CA CYS A 31 -14.20 1.13 -0.12
C CYS A 31 -15.05 -0.14 -0.16
N LEU A 32 -15.49 -0.62 1.00
CA LEU A 32 -16.30 -1.82 1.15
C LEU A 32 -17.74 -1.46 1.55
N PRO A 33 -18.74 -2.28 1.19
CA PRO A 33 -19.98 -2.32 1.96
C PRO A 33 -19.65 -2.73 3.41
N GLN A 34 -20.35 -2.13 4.37
CA GLN A 34 -20.08 -2.38 5.79
C GLN A 34 -20.14 -3.88 6.11
N THR A 35 -19.04 -4.42 6.61
CA THR A 35 -18.95 -5.82 7.02
C THR A 35 -19.69 -6.05 8.34
N LYS A 36 -19.94 -7.31 8.71
CA LYS A 36 -20.51 -7.66 10.04
C LYS A 36 -19.67 -7.14 11.22
N ALA A 37 -18.36 -6.97 11.02
CA ALA A 37 -17.44 -6.42 12.00
C ALA A 37 -17.36 -4.88 11.98
N GLY A 38 -18.18 -4.21 11.17
CA GLY A 38 -18.23 -2.75 11.07
C GLY A 38 -17.18 -2.13 10.15
N ASN A 39 -16.30 -2.92 9.52
CA ASN A 39 -15.31 -2.40 8.58
C ASN A 39 -15.97 -1.88 7.30
N THR A 40 -15.52 -0.72 6.84
CA THR A 40 -16.01 -0.02 5.63
C THR A 40 -14.91 0.21 4.60
N ASN A 41 -13.67 -0.16 4.92
CA ASN A 41 -12.53 -0.01 4.04
C ASN A 41 -11.68 -1.28 4.05
N MET A 42 -10.89 -1.47 3.00
CA MET A 42 -9.82 -2.45 2.92
C MET A 42 -8.55 -1.76 2.48
N LEU A 43 -7.51 -1.87 3.30
CA LEU A 43 -6.17 -1.43 2.97
C LEU A 43 -5.48 -2.57 2.20
N LEU A 44 -4.96 -2.25 1.01
CA LEU A 44 -4.19 -3.17 0.19
C LEU A 44 -2.75 -2.69 0.12
N LEU A 45 -1.81 -3.56 0.50
CA LEU A 45 -0.37 -3.35 0.37
C LEU A 45 0.19 -4.40 -0.57
N ILE A 46 0.90 -3.96 -1.61
CA ILE A 46 1.49 -4.83 -2.63
C ILE A 46 2.97 -4.54 -2.70
N ASP A 47 3.81 -5.51 -2.32
CA ASP A 47 5.25 -5.46 -2.61
C ASP A 47 5.52 -5.98 -4.02
N TYR A 48 6.00 -5.10 -4.90
CA TYR A 48 6.27 -5.47 -6.29
C TYR A 48 7.51 -6.35 -6.45
N ALA A 49 8.42 -6.39 -5.47
CA ALA A 49 9.60 -7.25 -5.54
C ALA A 49 9.23 -8.72 -5.33
N THR A 50 8.40 -8.98 -4.33
CA THR A 50 8.03 -10.34 -3.92
C THR A 50 6.66 -10.77 -4.42
N LEU A 51 5.89 -9.86 -5.01
CA LEU A 51 4.46 -10.01 -5.31
C LEU A 51 3.63 -10.37 -4.07
N TYR A 52 4.13 -10.06 -2.88
CA TYR A 52 3.43 -10.28 -1.63
C TYR A 52 2.32 -9.25 -1.46
N VAL A 53 1.12 -9.74 -1.13
CA VAL A 53 -0.08 -8.91 -0.99
C VAL A 53 -0.67 -9.08 0.39
N ILE A 54 -0.95 -7.96 1.05
CA ILE A 54 -1.69 -7.89 2.31
C ILE A 54 -2.97 -7.11 2.07
N ALA A 55 -4.08 -7.67 2.51
CA ALA A 55 -5.38 -7.01 2.50
C ALA A 55 -5.94 -6.98 3.92
N THR A 56 -6.02 -5.80 4.52
CA THR A 56 -6.47 -5.62 5.90
C THR A 56 -7.77 -4.81 5.92
N PRO A 57 -8.90 -5.39 6.37
CA PRO A 57 -10.14 -4.65 6.52
C PRO A 57 -10.02 -3.68 7.71
N SER A 58 -10.59 -2.48 7.58
CA SER A 58 -10.63 -1.51 8.66
C SER A 58 -11.91 -0.67 8.66
N ALA A 59 -12.39 -0.33 9.85
CA ALA A 59 -13.46 0.65 10.05
C ALA A 59 -12.95 2.09 9.90
N SER A 60 -11.66 2.34 10.11
CA SER A 60 -11.04 3.66 10.03
C SER A 60 -9.63 3.59 9.46
N LEU A 61 -9.32 4.48 8.52
CA LEU A 61 -8.00 4.56 7.90
C LEU A 61 -7.31 5.85 8.34
N THR A 62 -6.59 5.72 9.46
CA THR A 62 -5.73 6.78 9.98
C THR A 62 -4.28 6.55 9.52
N PRO A 63 -3.44 7.59 9.45
CA PRO A 63 -2.02 7.41 9.15
C PRO A 63 -1.32 6.41 10.08
N TYR A 64 -1.74 6.36 11.35
CA TYR A 64 -1.24 5.40 12.35
C TYR A 64 -1.60 3.95 12.00
N THR A 65 -2.89 3.66 11.76
CA THR A 65 -3.34 2.30 11.43
C THR A 65 -2.71 1.78 10.13
N VAL A 66 -2.50 2.65 9.14
CA VAL A 66 -1.84 2.24 7.90
C VAL A 66 -0.33 2.08 8.09
N THR A 67 0.36 3.05 8.68
CA THR A 67 1.83 3.06 8.73
C THR A 67 2.39 2.15 9.81
N ASP A 68 1.87 2.22 11.03
CA ASP A 68 2.41 1.45 12.16
C ASP A 68 1.84 0.03 12.15
N GLU A 69 0.53 -0.14 12.08
CA GLU A 69 -0.05 -1.47 12.24
C GLU A 69 0.06 -2.33 10.98
N ALA A 70 -0.32 -1.78 9.83
CA ALA A 70 -0.30 -2.56 8.59
C ALA A 70 1.10 -2.59 7.97
N PHE A 71 1.75 -1.44 7.81
CA PHE A 71 2.96 -1.32 7.02
C PHE A 71 4.21 -1.81 7.76
N TYR A 72 4.45 -1.33 8.97
CA TYR A 72 5.66 -1.69 9.72
C TYR A 72 5.69 -3.19 10.07
N HIS A 73 4.62 -3.74 10.62
CA HIS A 73 4.60 -5.14 11.06
C HIS A 73 4.56 -6.16 9.92
N ASN A 74 3.89 -5.84 8.80
CA ASN A 74 3.72 -6.83 7.73
C ASN A 74 4.73 -6.69 6.60
N ILE A 75 5.32 -5.51 6.42
CA ILE A 75 6.34 -5.27 5.39
C ILE A 75 7.71 -5.09 6.03
N ILE A 76 7.89 -4.05 6.84
CA ILE A 76 9.23 -3.61 7.27
C ILE A 76 9.91 -4.67 8.15
N LEU A 77 9.20 -5.20 9.15
CA LEU A 77 9.75 -6.24 10.02
C LEU A 77 10.06 -7.56 9.31
N ARG A 78 9.37 -7.85 8.19
CA ARG A 78 9.50 -9.13 7.48
C ARG A 78 10.52 -9.10 6.35
N TYR A 79 10.51 -8.02 5.57
CA TYR A 79 11.27 -7.90 4.32
C TYR A 79 12.32 -6.79 4.35
N GLY A 80 12.42 -6.06 5.47
CA GLY A 80 13.37 -4.97 5.66
C GLY A 80 12.86 -3.62 5.16
N ARG A 81 13.75 -2.63 5.13
CA ARG A 81 13.42 -1.25 4.75
C ARG A 81 13.07 -1.16 3.27
N LEU A 82 12.06 -0.36 2.96
CA LEU A 82 11.66 -0.08 1.58
C LEU A 82 12.51 1.03 0.98
N SER A 83 12.75 0.93 -0.33
CA SER A 83 13.39 2.00 -1.09
C SER A 83 12.37 3.00 -1.65
N MET A 84 11.11 2.58 -1.81
CA MET A 84 10.08 3.42 -2.42
C MET A 84 8.67 3.07 -1.94
N TYR A 85 7.86 4.09 -1.68
CA TYR A 85 6.43 3.98 -1.39
C TYR A 85 5.61 4.59 -2.52
N LEU A 86 4.64 3.86 -3.03
CA LEU A 86 3.70 4.33 -4.06
C LEU A 86 2.30 4.39 -3.47
N SER A 87 1.55 5.41 -3.85
CA SER A 87 0.21 5.65 -3.32
C SER A 87 -0.62 6.49 -4.30
N ASP A 88 -1.93 6.29 -4.30
CA ASP A 88 -2.84 7.14 -5.08
C ASP A 88 -3.14 8.48 -4.38
N ARG A 89 -3.77 9.42 -5.09
CA ARG A 89 -4.12 10.73 -4.54
C ARG A 89 -5.11 10.67 -3.38
N GLY A 90 -5.91 9.61 -3.26
CA GLY A 90 -6.85 9.42 -2.15
C GLY A 90 -6.13 9.07 -0.85
N THR A 91 -4.96 8.47 -0.96
CA THR A 91 -4.10 8.06 0.17
C THR A 91 -2.99 9.06 0.51
N ALA A 92 -2.97 10.25 -0.12
CA ALA A 92 -1.87 11.21 0.00
C ALA A 92 -1.49 11.64 1.45
N PRO A 93 -2.43 11.86 2.39
CA PRO A 93 -2.08 12.17 3.78
C PRO A 93 -1.35 11.03 4.49
N ILE A 94 -1.74 9.79 4.17
CA ILE A 94 -1.13 8.58 4.69
C ILE A 94 0.27 8.42 4.10
N ALA A 95 0.39 8.60 2.78
CA ALA A 95 1.66 8.51 2.07
C ALA A 95 2.73 9.44 2.63
N ARG A 96 2.37 10.70 2.86
CA ARG A 96 3.30 11.67 3.44
C ARG A 96 3.77 11.26 4.84
N HIS A 97 2.89 10.67 5.65
CA HIS A 97 3.25 10.17 6.97
C HIS A 97 4.17 8.95 6.88
N THR A 98 3.87 8.01 5.98
CA THR A 98 4.70 6.83 5.73
C THR A 98 6.08 7.20 5.20
N GLU A 99 6.19 8.17 4.28
CA GLU A 99 7.47 8.68 3.79
C GLU A 99 8.31 9.29 4.91
N GLN A 100 7.69 10.10 5.79
CA GLN A 100 8.38 10.65 6.95
C GLN A 100 8.85 9.58 7.93
N PHE A 101 8.05 8.53 8.12
CA PHE A 101 8.43 7.38 8.93
C PHE A 101 9.63 6.64 8.34
N LEU A 102 9.63 6.42 7.02
CA LEU A 102 10.71 5.74 6.29
C LEU A 102 12.02 6.53 6.22
N GLN A 103 12.04 7.83 6.58
CA GLN A 103 13.25 8.67 6.61
C GLN A 103 13.93 8.70 7.99
N LYS A 104 13.27 8.20 9.04
CA LYS A 104 13.88 8.02 10.36
C LYS A 104 14.77 6.77 10.40
#